data_AF-A0A3T0W7J8-F1
#
_entry.id   AF-A0A3T0W7J8-F1
#
_cell.length_a   1.000
_cell.length_b   1.000
_cell.length_c   1.000
_cell.angle_alpha   90.00
_cell.angle_beta   90.00
_cell.angle_gamma   90.00
#
_symmetry.space_group_name_H-M   'P 1'
#
loop_
_entity.id
_entity.type
_entity.pdbx_description
1 polymer ?
#
loop_
_entity_poly.entity_id
_entity_poly.type
_entity_poly.pdbx_seq_one_letter_code
_entity_poly.pdbx_strand_id
1 'polypeptide(L)'
;MRYFQLALLCLCAYTQYNLWFGHNGLEDFRRIKTAVDKHQAANADLAKRNKLLKADIEDLKLGLEGVEERARHELGMIKPNETFIRVLSKKHDE
;
A
#
# COMPACT_ATOMS: atom_id res chain seq x y z
N MET A 1 -12.64 -41.74 -46.40
CA MET A 1 -12.27 -40.32 -46.59
C MET A 1 -13.28 -39.33 -45.99
N ARG A 2 -14.57 -39.36 -46.35
CA ARG A 2 -15.59 -38.41 -45.82
C ARG A 2 -15.82 -38.48 -44.30
N TYR A 3 -15.78 -39.66 -43.69
CA TYR A 3 -15.96 -39.81 -42.23
C TYR A 3 -14.81 -39.22 -41.41
N PHE A 4 -13.59 -39.24 -41.92
CA PHE A 4 -12.43 -38.64 -41.26
C PHE A 4 -12.55 -37.10 -41.25
N GLN A 5 -13.04 -36.51 -42.35
CA GLN A 5 -13.31 -35.07 -42.42
C GLN A 5 -14.41 -34.65 -41.44
N LEU A 6 -15.48 -35.45 -41.31
CA LEU A 6 -16.54 -35.20 -40.32
C LEU A 6 -16.02 -35.30 -38.88
N ALA A 7 -15.20 -36.29 -38.57
CA ALA A 7 -14.59 -36.41 -37.25
C ALA A 7 -13.69 -35.21 -36.92
N LEU A 8 -12.89 -34.76 -37.87
CA LEU A 8 -12.04 -33.56 -37.72
C LEU A 8 -12.88 -32.30 -37.50
N LEU A 9 -14.00 -32.17 -38.24
CA LEU A 9 -14.90 -31.02 -38.13
C LEU A 9 -15.63 -31.01 -36.79
N CYS A 10 -16.08 -32.16 -36.29
CA CYS A 10 -16.64 -32.30 -34.95
C CYS A 10 -15.62 -31.94 -33.86
N LEU A 11 -14.37 -32.38 -34.00
CA LEU A 11 -13.31 -32.03 -33.06
C LEU A 11 -13.02 -30.52 -33.07
N CYS A 12 -12.96 -29.90 -34.25
CA CYS A 12 -12.83 -28.46 -34.37
C CYS A 12 -14.02 -27.72 -33.75
N ALA A 13 -15.25 -28.16 -34.00
CA ALA A 13 -16.44 -27.54 -33.42
C ALA A 13 -16.44 -27.65 -31.88
N TYR A 14 -16.01 -28.79 -31.33
CA TYR A 14 -15.90 -28.99 -29.90
C TYR A 14 -14.85 -28.07 -29.25
N THR A 15 -13.69 -27.89 -29.88
CA THR A 15 -12.65 -26.97 -29.36
C THR A 15 -13.07 -25.51 -29.49
N GLN A 16 -13.73 -25.13 -30.59
CA GLN A 16 -14.30 -23.78 -30.73
C GLN A 16 -15.38 -23.51 -29.67
N TYR A 17 -16.27 -24.48 -29.41
CA TYR A 17 -17.28 -24.36 -28.37
C TYR A 17 -16.67 -24.19 -26.98
N ASN A 18 -15.67 -25.01 -26.63
CA ASN A 18 -14.94 -24.88 -25.36
C ASN A 18 -14.17 -23.56 -25.24
N LEU A 19 -13.67 -23.00 -26.34
CA LEU A 19 -12.94 -21.73 -26.32
C LEU A 19 -13.88 -20.54 -26.04
N TRP A 20 -15.12 -20.61 -26.52
CA TRP A 20 -16.11 -19.54 -26.36
C TRP A 20 -16.89 -19.67 -25.06
N PHE A 21 -17.36 -20.87 -24.72
CA PHE A 21 -18.26 -21.14 -23.58
C PHE A 21 -17.62 -21.94 -22.43
N GLY A 22 -16.37 -22.38 -22.58
CA GLY A 22 -15.69 -23.12 -21.53
C GLY A 22 -15.32 -22.24 -20.34
N HIS A 23 -15.09 -22.89 -19.19
CA HIS A 23 -14.76 -22.28 -17.90
C HIS A 23 -13.47 -21.43 -17.90
N ASN A 24 -12.67 -21.48 -18.98
CA ASN A 24 -11.47 -20.66 -19.20
C ASN A 24 -11.59 -19.80 -20.47
N GLY A 25 -12.83 -19.56 -20.94
CA GLY A 25 -13.11 -18.84 -22.17
C GLY A 25 -12.80 -17.35 -22.10
N LEU A 26 -12.80 -16.71 -23.25
CA LEU A 26 -12.45 -15.29 -23.42
C LEU A 26 -13.30 -14.35 -22.55
N GLU A 27 -14.53 -14.76 -22.24
CA GLU A 27 -15.49 -13.98 -21.46
C GLU A 27 -15.12 -13.93 -19.96
N ASP A 28 -14.69 -15.06 -19.39
CA ASP A 28 -14.28 -15.12 -17.97
C ASP A 28 -12.95 -14.38 -17.77
N PHE A 29 -12.02 -14.50 -18.72
CA PHE A 29 -10.79 -13.70 -18.69
C PHE A 29 -11.07 -12.19 -18.71
N ARG A 30 -12.02 -11.73 -19.53
CA ARG A 30 -12.44 -10.32 -19.55
C ARG A 30 -13.11 -9.91 -18.25
N ARG A 31 -13.95 -10.76 -17.66
CA ARG A 31 -14.63 -10.50 -16.39
C ARG A 31 -13.64 -10.38 -15.22
N ILE A 32 -12.71 -11.34 -15.11
CA ILE A 32 -11.67 -11.35 -14.08
C ILE A 32 -10.74 -10.14 -14.24
N LYS A 33 -10.31 -9.83 -15.48
CA LYS A 33 -9.48 -8.65 -15.76
C LYS A 33 -10.18 -7.35 -15.33
N THR A 34 -11.47 -7.21 -15.64
CA THR A 34 -12.25 -6.02 -15.26
C THR A 34 -12.39 -5.92 -13.73
N ALA A 35 -12.53 -7.04 -13.02
CA ALA A 35 -12.56 -7.03 -11.56
C ALA A 35 -11.20 -6.61 -10.96
N VAL A 36 -10.10 -7.16 -11.48
CA VAL A 36 -8.74 -6.80 -11.05
C VAL A 36 -8.48 -5.31 -11.28
N ASP A 37 -8.83 -4.76 -12.44
CA ASP A 37 -8.64 -3.35 -12.75
C ASP A 37 -9.41 -2.43 -11.77
N LYS A 38 -10.64 -2.81 -11.39
CA LYS A 38 -11.43 -2.08 -10.38
C LYS A 38 -10.78 -2.11 -9.00
N HIS A 39 -10.30 -3.27 -8.57
CA HIS A 39 -9.63 -3.40 -7.28
C HIS A 39 -8.29 -2.64 -7.25
N GLN A 40 -7.57 -2.62 -8.36
CA GLN A 40 -6.31 -1.90 -8.48
C GLN A 40 -6.50 -0.38 -8.45
N ALA A 41 -7.56 0.12 -9.09
CA ALA A 41 -7.94 1.54 -9.01
C ALA A 41 -8.31 1.97 -7.59
N ALA A 42 -9.10 1.16 -6.87
CA ALA A 42 -9.46 1.43 -5.48
C ALA A 42 -8.24 1.42 -4.55
N ASN A 43 -7.34 0.44 -4.72
CA ASN A 43 -6.10 0.36 -3.95
C ASN A 43 -5.17 1.55 -4.22
N ALA A 44 -5.11 2.05 -5.45
CA ALA A 44 -4.31 3.22 -5.80
C ALA A 44 -4.78 4.50 -5.08
N ASP A 45 -6.10 4.70 -4.97
CA ASP A 45 -6.67 5.82 -4.21
C ASP A 45 -6.34 5.72 -2.71
N LEU A 46 -6.56 4.53 -2.12
CA LEU A 46 -6.23 4.28 -0.71
C LEU A 46 -4.73 4.45 -0.43
N ALA A 47 -3.86 4.01 -1.32
CA ALA A 47 -2.41 4.18 -1.19
C ALA A 47 -2.02 5.67 -1.24
N LYS A 48 -2.65 6.47 -2.11
CA LYS A 48 -2.43 7.91 -2.19
C LYS A 48 -2.84 8.62 -0.90
N ARG A 49 -4.02 8.30 -0.36
CA ARG A 49 -4.52 8.88 0.91
C ARG A 49 -3.64 8.49 2.09
N ASN A 50 -3.21 7.23 2.18
CA ASN A 50 -2.28 6.78 3.20
C ASN A 50 -0.92 7.50 3.12
N LYS A 51 -0.42 7.77 1.91
CA LYS A 51 0.83 8.51 1.74
C LYS A 51 0.71 9.95 2.26
N LEU A 52 -0.41 10.62 1.97
CA LEU A 52 -0.68 11.97 2.48
C LEU A 52 -0.79 11.98 4.00
N LEU A 53 -1.60 11.09 4.57
CA LEU A 53 -1.78 11.00 6.03
C LEU A 53 -0.47 10.69 6.75
N LYS A 54 0.41 9.85 6.18
CA LYS A 54 1.73 9.59 6.75
C LYS A 54 2.61 10.83 6.75
N ALA A 55 2.61 11.60 5.67
CA ALA A 55 3.35 12.85 5.59
C ALA A 55 2.82 13.86 6.62
N ASP A 56 1.49 13.98 6.77
CA ASP A 56 0.90 14.86 7.78
C ASP A 56 1.29 14.43 9.21
N ILE A 57 1.28 13.13 9.51
CA ILE A 57 1.71 12.62 10.82
C ILE A 57 3.19 12.91 11.07
N GLU A 58 4.03 12.77 10.06
CA GLU A 58 5.46 13.03 10.16
C GLU A 58 5.73 14.52 10.41
N ASP A 59 5.05 15.41 9.68
CA ASP A 59 5.11 16.87 9.88
C ASP A 59 4.63 17.27 11.28
N LEU A 60 3.51 16.71 11.75
CA LEU A 60 3.01 16.95 13.11
C LEU A 60 4.00 16.49 14.19
N LYS A 61 4.67 15.35 13.98
CA LYS A 61 5.67 14.84 14.92
C LYS A 61 6.91 15.73 14.95
N LEU A 62 7.44 16.11 13.81
CA LEU A 62 8.56 17.04 13.69
C LEU A 62 8.25 18.39 14.34
N GLY A 63 7.03 18.91 14.13
CA GLY A 63 6.57 20.13 14.79
C GLY A 63 6.48 20.00 16.31
N LEU A 64 5.94 18.89 16.83
CA LEU A 64 5.83 18.64 18.27
C LEU A 64 7.20 18.42 18.92
N GLU A 65 8.11 17.69 18.27
CA GLU A 65 9.48 17.50 18.74
C GLU A 65 10.23 18.84 18.82
N GLY A 66 10.08 19.70 17.81
CA GLY A 66 10.64 21.05 17.84
C GLY A 66 10.09 21.93 18.97
N VAL A 67 8.80 21.81 19.29
CA VAL A 67 8.17 22.52 20.41
C VAL A 67 8.61 21.95 21.75
N GLU A 68 8.73 20.63 21.87
CA GLU A 68 9.20 19.96 23.10
C GLU A 68 10.66 20.33 23.39
N GLU A 69 11.53 20.33 22.37
CA GLU A 69 12.93 20.71 22.51
C GLU A 69 13.03 22.16 23.01
N ARG A 70 12.28 23.09 22.40
CA ARG A 70 12.23 24.50 22.82
C ARG A 70 11.69 24.65 24.25
N ALA A 71 10.63 23.94 24.62
CA ALA A 71 10.08 23.98 25.98
C ALA A 71 11.05 23.43 27.04
N ARG A 72 11.82 22.39 26.71
CA ARG A 72 12.85 21.82 27.60
C ARG A 72 14.08 22.71 27.70
N HIS A 73 14.59 23.23 26.59
CA HIS A 73 15.84 24.01 26.54
C HIS A 73 15.66 25.47 26.98
N GLU A 74 14.58 26.15 26.58
CA GLU A 74 14.37 27.58 26.88
C GLU A 74 13.55 27.81 28.16
N LEU A 75 12.52 26.99 28.40
CA LEU A 75 11.60 27.18 29.54
C LEU A 75 11.89 26.25 30.72
N GLY A 76 12.80 25.28 30.56
CA GLY A 76 13.13 24.29 31.61
C GLY A 76 11.93 23.43 32.01
N MET A 77 10.94 23.27 31.13
CA MET A 77 9.75 22.49 31.40
C MET A 77 10.07 21.00 31.44
N ILE A 78 9.50 20.30 32.43
CA ILE A 78 9.65 18.85 32.68
C ILE A 78 8.27 18.21 32.77
N LYS A 79 8.12 17.00 32.21
CA LYS A 79 6.84 16.27 32.31
C LYS A 79 6.64 15.72 33.73
N PRO A 80 5.38 15.47 34.15
CA PRO A 80 5.11 14.79 35.42
C PRO A 80 5.82 13.43 35.46
N ASN A 81 6.54 13.13 36.55
CA ASN A 81 7.39 11.94 36.75
C ASN A 81 8.73 11.90 35.97
N GLU A 82 9.24 13.01 35.46
CA GLU A 82 10.61 13.09 34.93
C GLU A 82 11.58 13.75 35.93
N THR A 83 12.82 13.24 36.00
CA THR A 83 13.90 13.84 36.80
C THR A 83 14.91 14.53 35.88
N PHE A 84 15.04 15.85 35.99
CA PHE A 84 16.02 16.61 35.22
C PHE A 84 17.42 16.53 35.86
N ILE A 85 18.41 16.06 35.09
CA ILE A 85 19.80 15.97 35.52
C ILE A 85 20.64 16.93 34.67
N ARG A 86 21.19 17.99 35.30
CA ARG A 86 22.13 18.91 34.65
C ARG A 86 23.56 18.49 34.99
N VAL A 87 24.26 17.92 34.02
CA VAL A 87 25.68 17.58 34.18
C VAL A 87 26.50 18.86 34.02
N LEU A 88 27.02 19.39 35.13
CA LEU A 88 28.02 20.46 35.10
C LEU A 88 29.40 19.81 34.95
N SER A 89 30.09 20.08 33.84
CA SER A 89 31.49 19.67 33.69
C SER A 89 32.29 20.34 34.80
N LYS A 90 32.99 19.52 35.60
CA LYS A 90 33.82 20.02 36.70
C LYS A 90 34.90 20.90 36.06
N LYS A 91 34.84 22.19 36.36
CA LYS A 91 35.84 23.17 35.94
C LYS A 91 37.21 22.61 36.32
N HIS A 92 38.04 22.33 35.33
CA HIS A 92 39.45 22.07 35.57
C HIS A 92 40.02 23.44 35.94
N ASP A 93 40.01 23.75 37.23
CA ASP A 93 40.73 24.89 37.78
C ASP A 93 42.23 24.57 37.56
N GLU A 94 42.88 25.38 36.73
CA GLU A 94 44.34 25.51 36.62
C GLU A 94 44.91 26.22 37.85
#